data_AF-A0A811R6S6-F1
#
_entry.id   AF-A0A811R6S6-F1
#
_cell.length_a   1.000
_cell.length_b   1.000
_cell.length_c   1.000
_cell.angle_alpha   90.00
_cell.angle_beta   90.00
_cell.angle_gamma   90.00
#
_symmetry.space_group_name_H-M   'P 1'
#
loop_
_entity.id
_entity.type
_entity.pdbx_description
1 polymer ?
#
loop_
_entity_poly.entity_id
_entity_poly.type
_entity_poly.pdbx_seq_one_letter_code
_entity_poly.pdbx_strand_id
1 'polypeptide(L)'
;MEHQLLDALCECMTYFLCAEGTYIIHDHEGDPVKVMLFIVHRKLESSTKDGGRMGFFNSIILNPDDFCGEELVTWALLPSLGDSYPSSTRTMKTITELEAFSLQADDLNEVCGQHIQDDAFQAPEAHILVLLAPEENMGSLSHPVSMEAVPKSTEDGRKRHE
;
A
#
# COMPACT_ATOMS: atom_id res chain seq x y z
N MET A 1 18.13 16.47 -8.61
CA MET A 1 16.75 16.81 -8.98
C MET A 1 15.77 16.04 -8.11
N GLU A 2 15.97 14.73 -7.90
CA GLU A 2 15.14 13.90 -7.02
C GLU A 2 15.10 14.33 -5.54
N HIS A 3 16.21 14.84 -4.99
CA HIS A 3 16.22 15.37 -3.61
C HIS A 3 15.24 16.52 -3.39
N GLN A 4 15.00 17.40 -4.38
CA GLN A 4 14.10 18.55 -4.21
C GLN A 4 12.64 18.12 -4.10
N LEU A 5 12.26 17.08 -4.85
CA LEU A 5 10.92 16.51 -4.77
C LEU A 5 10.69 15.83 -3.42
N LEU A 6 11.65 15.03 -2.95
CA LEU A 6 11.56 14.37 -1.65
C LEU A 6 11.52 15.40 -0.51
N ASP A 7 12.35 16.44 -0.58
CA ASP A 7 12.36 17.53 0.40
C ASP A 7 10.97 18.21 0.44
N ALA A 8 10.38 18.53 -0.72
CA ALA A 8 9.05 19.12 -0.81
C ALA A 8 7.96 18.20 -0.24
N LEU A 9 8.00 16.90 -0.53
CA LEU A 9 7.07 15.93 0.04
C LEU A 9 7.22 15.85 1.57
N CYS A 10 8.45 15.83 2.08
CA CYS A 10 8.71 15.83 3.51
C CYS A 10 8.24 17.12 4.20
N GLU A 11 8.32 18.28 3.52
CA GLU A 11 7.79 19.55 4.03
C GLU A 11 6.26 19.55 4.13
N CYS A 12 5.56 18.81 3.26
CA CYS A 12 4.11 18.63 3.30
C CYS A 12 3.63 17.61 4.33
N MET A 13 4.50 16.72 4.83
CA MET A 13 4.10 15.71 5.80
C MET A 13 3.76 16.33 7.15
N THR A 14 2.62 15.92 7.72
CA THR A 14 2.20 16.32 9.07
C THR A 14 2.22 15.14 10.02
N TYR A 15 2.54 15.39 11.30
CA TYR A 15 2.42 14.35 12.32
C TYR A 15 0.96 13.93 12.49
N PHE A 16 0.73 12.62 12.57
CA PHE A 16 -0.58 11.99 12.65
C PHE A 16 -0.63 11.04 13.85
N LEU A 17 -1.61 11.26 14.72
CA LEU A 17 -1.88 10.41 15.89
C LEU A 17 -3.32 9.91 15.81
N CYS A 18 -3.49 8.60 15.97
CA CYS A 18 -4.79 7.97 15.87
C CYS A 18 -5.02 6.96 17.00
N ALA A 19 -6.21 7.01 17.60
CA ALA A 19 -6.58 6.11 18.68
C ALA A 19 -6.74 4.66 18.18
N GLU A 20 -6.61 3.71 19.10
CA GLU A 20 -6.86 2.29 18.85
C GLU A 20 -8.28 2.03 18.31
N GLY A 21 -8.41 1.10 17.37
CA GLY A 21 -9.68 0.65 16.82
C GLY A 21 -10.28 1.55 15.75
N THR A 22 -9.57 2.60 15.35
CA THR A 22 -10.00 3.57 14.34
C THR A 22 -9.75 3.03 12.93
N TYR A 23 -10.75 3.19 12.07
CA TYR A 23 -10.62 2.92 10.64
C TYR A 23 -10.06 4.14 9.92
N ILE A 24 -9.00 3.94 9.16
CA ILE A 24 -8.30 5.00 8.44
C ILE A 24 -8.68 4.96 6.96
N ILE A 25 -8.62 3.78 6.36
CA ILE A 25 -9.06 3.52 4.98
C ILE A 25 -10.08 2.40 5.05
N HIS A 26 -11.15 2.55 4.28
CA HIS A 26 -12.16 1.51 4.12
C HIS A 26 -12.08 0.88 2.72
N ASP A 27 -12.35 -0.42 2.64
CA ASP A 27 -12.36 -1.19 1.38
C ASP A 27 -13.71 -1.12 0.63
N HIS A 28 -14.65 -0.28 1.05
CA HIS A 28 -15.96 -0.23 0.38
C HIS A 28 -15.90 0.58 -0.90
N GLU A 29 -16.58 0.07 -1.92
CA GLU A 29 -16.73 0.73 -3.21
C GLU A 29 -17.29 2.15 -3.00
N GLY A 30 -16.51 3.15 -3.40
CA GLY A 30 -16.85 4.56 -3.28
C GLY A 30 -16.15 5.34 -2.17
N ASP A 31 -15.40 4.71 -1.26
CA ASP A 31 -14.53 5.47 -0.35
C ASP A 31 -13.15 5.73 -0.99
N PRO A 32 -12.83 7.00 -1.28
CA PRO A 32 -11.55 7.35 -1.84
C PRO A 32 -10.45 7.30 -0.79
N VAL A 33 -9.26 6.92 -1.23
CA VAL A 33 -8.03 7.12 -0.46
C VAL A 33 -7.63 8.57 -0.60
N LYS A 34 -7.43 9.24 0.54
CA LYS A 34 -7.14 10.67 0.60
C LYS A 34 -5.86 10.98 1.36
N VAL A 35 -5.29 9.99 2.03
CA VAL A 35 -4.11 10.16 2.86
C VAL A 35 -3.19 8.94 2.68
N MET A 36 -1.90 9.23 2.53
CA MET A 36 -0.83 8.26 2.64
C MET A 36 -0.24 8.35 4.04
N LEU A 37 0.02 7.22 4.70
CA LEU A 37 0.61 7.20 6.04
C LEU A 37 1.97 6.49 6.03
N PHE A 38 2.92 7.06 6.77
CA PHE A 38 4.23 6.51 7.05
C PHE A 38 4.32 6.17 8.53
N ILE A 39 4.37 4.89 8.88
CA ILE A 39 4.23 4.43 10.25
C ILE A 39 5.54 4.66 10.98
N VAL A 40 5.51 5.50 12.02
CA VAL A 40 6.69 5.82 12.84
C VAL A 40 6.77 4.91 14.04
N HIS A 41 5.62 4.66 14.67
CA HIS A 41 5.56 3.83 15.85
C HIS A 41 4.23 3.09 15.91
N ARG A 42 4.27 1.94 16.56
CA ARG A 42 3.14 1.02 16.73
C ARG A 42 2.70 0.40 15.40
N LYS A 43 1.52 -0.22 15.38
CA LYS A 43 1.13 -1.16 14.32
C LYS A 43 -0.27 -0.88 13.81
N LEU A 44 -0.44 -1.09 12.51
CA LEU A 44 -1.70 -0.94 11.80
C LEU A 44 -2.07 -2.28 11.16
N GLU A 45 -3.33 -2.68 11.21
CA GLU A 45 -3.81 -3.84 10.46
C GLU A 45 -4.30 -3.39 9.09
N SER A 46 -3.84 -4.08 8.05
CA SER A 46 -4.29 -3.93 6.66
C SER A 46 -4.94 -5.22 6.21
N SER A 47 -6.23 -5.18 5.90
CA SER A 47 -7.01 -6.36 5.51
C SER A 47 -7.68 -6.16 4.15
N THR A 48 -7.87 -7.23 3.39
CA THR A 48 -8.63 -7.20 2.13
C THR A 48 -9.71 -8.26 2.15
N LYS A 49 -10.87 -7.91 1.62
CA LYS A 49 -11.95 -8.83 1.29
C LYS A 49 -11.90 -9.02 -0.22
N ASP A 50 -11.46 -10.19 -0.68
CA ASP A 50 -11.29 -10.52 -2.11
C ASP A 50 -12.63 -10.46 -2.87
N GLY A 51 -13.06 -9.26 -3.28
CA GLY A 51 -14.26 -9.00 -4.06
C GLY A 51 -15.56 -9.56 -3.44
N GLY A 52 -15.65 -9.66 -2.11
CA GLY A 52 -16.84 -10.18 -1.42
C GLY A 52 -16.98 -11.72 -1.42
N ARG A 53 -15.92 -12.49 -1.76
CA ARG A 53 -15.93 -13.94 -1.51
C ARG A 53 -16.00 -14.22 -0.01
N MET A 54 -17.14 -14.78 0.41
CA MET A 54 -17.37 -15.21 1.78
C MET A 54 -16.29 -16.23 2.22
N GLY A 55 -15.55 -15.91 3.28
CA GLY A 55 -14.52 -16.77 3.86
C GLY A 55 -13.08 -16.46 3.45
N PHE A 56 -12.84 -15.47 2.58
CA PHE A 56 -11.50 -14.96 2.28
C PHE A 56 -11.23 -13.68 3.07
N PHE A 57 -10.35 -13.77 4.08
CA PHE A 57 -9.84 -12.64 4.83
C PHE A 57 -8.32 -12.72 4.82
N ASN A 58 -7.67 -11.83 4.09
CA ASN A 58 -6.23 -11.66 4.16
C ASN A 58 -5.97 -10.42 5.01
N SER A 59 -5.23 -10.59 6.10
CA SER A 59 -4.83 -9.50 7.00
C SER A 59 -3.34 -9.56 7.23
N ILE A 60 -2.69 -8.40 7.14
CA ILE A 60 -1.28 -8.21 7.45
C ILE A 60 -1.15 -7.09 8.49
N ILE A 61 -0.07 -7.16 9.27
CA ILE A 61 0.26 -6.10 10.22
C ILE A 61 1.39 -5.26 9.63
N LEU A 62 1.10 -3.98 9.44
CA LEU A 62 2.09 -2.97 9.10
C LEU A 62 2.79 -2.53 10.40
N ASN A 63 4.11 -2.53 10.36
CA ASN A 63 5.03 -2.25 11.44
C ASN A 63 5.59 -0.83 11.30
N PRO A 64 6.35 -0.33 12.30
CA PRO A 64 7.19 0.85 12.09
C PRO A 64 8.04 0.69 10.82
N ASP A 65 8.21 1.81 10.11
CA ASP A 65 8.87 1.91 8.79
C ASP A 65 8.05 1.42 7.59
N ASP A 66 6.88 0.79 7.81
CA ASP A 66 5.93 0.49 6.73
C ASP A 66 5.09 1.74 6.38
N PHE A 67 4.50 1.73 5.17
CA PHE A 67 3.58 2.78 4.70
C PHE A 67 2.34 2.18 4.05
N CYS A 68 1.35 3.03 3.78
CA CYS A 68 0.11 2.65 3.11
C CYS A 68 -0.55 3.83 2.38
N GLY A 69 -1.40 3.52 1.40
CA GLY A 69 -2.01 4.51 0.52
C GLY A 69 -1.17 4.76 -0.74
N GLU A 70 -0.38 3.78 -1.14
CA GLU A 70 0.50 3.80 -2.30
C GLU A 70 -0.23 4.09 -3.63
N GLU A 71 -1.54 3.82 -3.70
CA GLU A 71 -2.39 4.19 -4.83
C GLU A 71 -2.37 5.70 -5.12
N LEU A 72 -2.13 6.54 -4.10
CA LEU A 72 -2.03 7.98 -4.25
C LEU A 72 -0.80 8.41 -5.04
N VAL A 73 0.29 7.65 -4.95
CA VAL A 73 1.53 7.94 -5.68
C VAL A 73 1.28 7.84 -7.17
N THR A 74 0.70 6.72 -7.62
CA THR A 74 0.34 6.52 -9.03
C THR A 74 -0.67 7.55 -9.51
N TRP A 75 -1.67 7.88 -8.67
CA TRP A 75 -2.69 8.88 -9.00
C TRP A 75 -2.09 10.27 -9.21
N ALA A 76 -1.26 10.76 -8.29
CA ALA A 76 -0.63 12.08 -8.38
C ALA A 76 0.38 12.19 -9.55
N LEU A 77 0.99 11.07 -9.94
CA LEU A 77 1.98 11.04 -11.02
C LEU A 77 1.40 10.97 -12.42
N LEU A 78 0.13 10.53 -12.56
CA LEU A 78 -0.52 10.31 -13.84
C LEU A 78 -1.69 11.28 -14.05
N PRO A 79 -1.47 12.39 -14.78
CA PRO A 79 -2.54 13.33 -15.13
C PRO A 79 -3.72 12.68 -15.87
N SER A 80 -3.51 11.53 -16.50
CA SER A 80 -4.54 10.78 -17.24
C SER A 80 -5.53 10.04 -16.35
N LEU A 81 -5.26 9.84 -15.06
CA LEU A 81 -6.17 9.14 -14.14
C LEU A 81 -7.35 10.00 -13.67
N GLY A 82 -7.35 11.29 -14.02
CA GLY A 82 -8.45 12.22 -13.77
C GLY A 82 -8.52 12.75 -12.33
N ASP A 83 -9.45 13.67 -12.10
CA ASP A 83 -9.56 14.44 -10.85
C ASP A 83 -10.15 13.65 -9.67
N SER A 84 -10.56 12.39 -9.89
CA SER A 84 -11.12 11.55 -8.84
C SER A 84 -10.02 10.80 -8.09
N TYR A 85 -10.00 10.90 -6.77
CA TYR A 85 -9.14 10.11 -5.91
C TYR A 85 -9.28 8.59 -6.17
N PRO A 86 -8.20 7.82 -6.00
CA PRO A 86 -8.22 6.37 -6.18
C PRO A 86 -9.02 5.67 -5.06
N SER A 87 -9.56 4.49 -5.37
CA SER A 87 -10.21 3.60 -4.39
C SER A 87 -9.21 2.59 -3.83
N SER A 88 -9.30 2.27 -2.53
CA SER A 88 -8.53 1.16 -1.96
C SER A 88 -9.23 -0.18 -2.11
N THR A 89 -8.45 -1.26 -2.21
CA THR A 89 -8.94 -2.64 -2.08
C THR A 89 -8.72 -3.21 -0.67
N ARG A 90 -8.20 -2.37 0.24
CA ARG A 90 -7.84 -2.74 1.60
C ARG A 90 -8.55 -1.87 2.63
N THR A 91 -8.90 -2.47 3.76
CA THR A 91 -9.33 -1.78 4.97
C THR A 91 -8.15 -1.66 5.91
N MET A 92 -7.92 -0.46 6.42
CA MET A 92 -6.90 -0.21 7.43
C MET A 92 -7.52 0.16 8.76
N LYS A 93 -7.09 -0.53 9.80
CA LYS A 93 -7.57 -0.32 11.16
C LYS A 93 -6.44 -0.31 12.15
N THR A 94 -6.42 0.68 13.03
CA THR A 94 -5.45 0.74 14.11
C THR A 94 -5.73 -0.37 15.12
N ILE A 95 -4.71 -1.19 15.42
CA ILE A 95 -4.80 -2.24 16.45
C ILE A 95 -4.27 -1.77 17.81
N THR A 96 -3.57 -0.65 17.82
CA THR A 96 -3.12 0.11 18.99
C THR A 96 -3.23 1.60 18.65
N GLU A 97 -2.94 2.50 19.60
CA GLU A 97 -2.62 3.89 19.23
C GLU A 97 -1.52 3.90 18.14
N LEU A 98 -1.70 4.71 17.11
CA LEU A 98 -0.82 4.80 15.94
C LEU A 98 -0.16 6.16 15.89
N GLU A 99 1.16 6.18 15.74
CA GLU A 99 1.93 7.38 15.40
C GLU A 99 2.49 7.23 13.98
N ALA A 100 2.18 8.20 13.13
CA ALA A 100 2.59 8.20 11.73
C ALA A 100 2.88 9.63 11.26
N PHE A 101 3.49 9.76 10.09
CA PHE A 101 3.37 10.95 9.27
C PHE A 101 2.28 10.74 8.24
N SER A 102 1.47 11.77 7.99
CA SER A 102 0.45 11.77 6.96
C SER A 102 0.82 12.74 5.84
N LEU A 103 0.64 12.29 4.61
CA LEU A 103 0.69 13.12 3.42
C LEU A 103 -0.69 13.11 2.75
N GLN A 104 -1.32 14.28 2.62
CA GLN A 104 -2.63 14.37 1.96
C GLN A 104 -2.48 14.18 0.46
N ALA A 105 -3.52 13.62 -0.16
CA ALA A 105 -3.59 13.43 -1.61
C ALA A 105 -3.40 14.76 -2.35
N ASP A 106 -4.04 15.83 -1.89
CA ASP A 106 -3.96 17.15 -2.54
C ASP A 106 -2.53 17.70 -2.49
N ASP A 107 -1.86 17.63 -1.32
CA ASP A 107 -0.47 18.08 -1.17
C ASP A 107 0.48 17.28 -2.08
N LEU A 108 0.30 15.95 -2.13
CA LEU A 108 1.06 15.07 -3.00
C LEU A 108 0.85 15.46 -4.49
N ASN A 109 -0.40 15.69 -4.90
CA ASN A 109 -0.73 16.06 -6.27
C ASN A 109 -0.17 17.44 -6.66
N GLU A 110 -0.21 18.42 -5.75
CA GLU A 110 0.38 19.73 -5.99
C GLU A 110 1.91 19.66 -6.15
N VAL A 111 2.58 18.95 -5.24
CA VAL A 111 4.04 18.77 -5.29
C VAL A 111 4.46 18.01 -6.56
N CYS A 112 3.77 16.92 -6.88
CA CYS A 112 3.98 16.16 -8.11
C CYS A 112 3.72 17.02 -9.36
N GLY A 113 2.61 17.74 -9.42
CA GLY A 113 2.24 18.59 -10.56
C GLY A 113 3.27 19.70 -10.84
N GLN A 114 3.86 20.28 -9.79
CA GLN A 114 4.90 21.31 -9.91
C GLN A 114 6.22 20.76 -10.48
N HIS A 115 6.58 19.52 -10.13
CA HIS A 115 7.88 18.95 -10.49
C HIS A 115 7.85 18.06 -11.74
N ILE A 116 6.69 17.51 -12.12
CA ILE A 116 6.52 16.68 -13.33
C ILE A 116 6.39 17.55 -14.59
N GLN A 117 6.02 18.83 -14.44
CA GLN A 117 5.94 19.77 -15.57
C GLN A 117 7.31 20.18 -16.14
N ASP A 118 8.40 19.94 -15.42
CA ASP A 118 9.74 20.40 -15.81
C ASP A 118 10.56 19.40 -16.65
N ASP A 119 10.19 18.12 -16.71
CA ASP A 119 10.90 17.12 -17.51
C ASP A 119 9.96 16.39 -18.48
N ALA A 120 9.99 16.83 -19.74
CA ALA A 120 9.55 16.01 -20.85
C ALA A 120 10.42 14.75 -20.93
N PHE A 121 9.80 13.58 -20.74
CA PHE A 121 10.30 12.27 -21.17
C PHE A 121 11.27 11.53 -20.23
N GLN A 122 10.86 11.19 -19.01
CA GLN A 122 11.35 9.96 -18.36
C GLN A 122 10.32 9.45 -17.35
N ALA A 123 9.96 8.16 -17.43
CA ALA A 123 8.87 7.55 -16.66
C ALA A 123 8.95 7.89 -15.15
N PRO A 124 8.11 8.80 -14.63
CA PRO A 124 8.21 9.29 -13.25
C PRO A 124 7.75 8.23 -12.23
N GLU A 125 6.90 7.29 -12.66
CA GLU A 125 6.39 6.17 -11.84
C GLU A 125 7.51 5.33 -11.22
N ALA A 126 8.56 5.01 -12.00
CA ALA A 126 9.62 4.13 -11.55
C ALA A 126 10.54 4.80 -10.51
N HIS A 127 10.69 6.13 -10.55
CA HIS A 127 11.66 6.82 -9.70
C HIS A 127 11.10 7.12 -8.31
N ILE A 128 9.83 7.54 -8.19
CA ILE A 128 9.23 7.75 -6.87
C ILE A 128 9.00 6.43 -6.14
N LEU A 129 8.59 5.36 -6.84
CA LEU A 129 8.49 4.03 -6.22
C LEU A 129 9.85 3.52 -5.74
N VAL A 130 10.95 3.86 -6.44
CA VAL A 130 12.32 3.58 -5.97
C VAL A 130 12.71 4.46 -4.77
N LEU A 131 12.29 5.72 -4.71
CA LEU A 131 12.53 6.61 -3.57
C LEU A 131 11.72 6.24 -2.32
N LEU A 132 10.52 5.69 -2.50
CA LEU A 132 9.66 5.19 -1.43
C LEU A 132 9.95 3.72 -1.09
N ALA A 133 10.82 3.05 -1.85
CA ALA A 133 11.27 1.73 -1.50
C ALA A 133 12.11 1.81 -0.22
N PRO A 134 11.86 0.95 0.79
CA PRO A 134 12.76 0.86 1.92
C PRO A 134 14.16 0.54 1.40
N GLU A 135 15.18 1.30 1.81
CA GLU A 135 16.58 0.98 1.51
C GLU A 135 16.84 -0.46 1.95
N GLU A 136 16.97 -1.38 0.98
CA GLU A 136 17.11 -2.79 1.28
C GLU A 136 18.42 -2.99 2.03
N ASN A 137 18.32 -3.13 3.35
CA ASN A 137 19.40 -3.53 4.21
C ASN A 137 19.86 -4.92 3.77
N MET A 138 20.89 -4.97 2.91
CA MET A 138 21.65 -6.17 2.57
C MET A 138 22.22 -6.78 3.85
N GLY A 139 21.45 -7.66 4.48
CA GLY A 139 21.84 -8.22 5.76
C GLY A 139 20.84 -9.20 6.35
N SER A 140 20.55 -10.30 5.63
CA SER A 140 20.19 -11.64 6.14
C SER A 140 19.08 -12.30 5.33
N LEU A 141 19.42 -12.81 4.14
CA LEU A 141 18.68 -13.89 3.52
C LEU A 141 18.96 -15.18 4.29
N SER A 142 18.04 -15.60 5.15
CA SER A 142 17.98 -16.96 5.69
C SER A 142 16.60 -17.55 5.45
N HIS A 143 16.57 -18.35 4.38
CA HIS A 143 15.69 -19.48 4.07
C HIS A 143 14.25 -19.22 3.54
N PRO A 144 13.92 -19.72 2.33
CA PRO A 144 12.54 -19.87 1.90
C PRO A 144 11.88 -21.06 2.61
N VAL A 145 10.67 -20.85 3.13
CA VAL A 145 9.76 -21.90 3.59
C VAL A 145 9.40 -22.81 2.40
N SER A 146 9.70 -24.09 2.54
CA SER A 146 9.33 -25.16 1.61
C SER A 146 7.82 -25.20 1.41
N MET A 147 7.37 -25.16 0.15
CA MET A 147 6.03 -25.58 -0.24
C MET A 147 5.92 -27.09 -0.03
N GLU A 148 5.19 -27.53 0.99
CA GLU A 148 4.74 -28.92 1.07
C GLU A 148 3.68 -29.16 -0.01
N ALA A 149 3.97 -30.09 -0.90
CA ALA A 149 3.06 -30.55 -1.93
C ALA A 149 1.94 -31.41 -1.32
N VAL A 150 0.69 -30.99 -1.54
CA VAL A 150 -0.52 -31.77 -1.24
C VAL A 150 -0.50 -33.08 -2.06
N PRO A 151 -0.62 -34.28 -1.44
CA PRO A 151 -0.68 -35.52 -2.20
C PRO A 151 -2.03 -35.65 -2.92
N LYS A 152 -1.99 -35.82 -4.25
CA LYS A 152 -3.13 -36.19 -5.09
C LYS A 152 -3.70 -37.54 -4.64
N SER A 153 -4.96 -37.55 -4.21
CA SER A 153 -5.72 -38.78 -3.98
C SER A 153 -5.94 -39.53 -5.30
N THR A 154 -5.51 -40.78 -5.33
CA THR A 154 -5.72 -41.72 -6.44
C THR A 154 -7.20 -42.10 -6.52
N GLU A 155 -7.83 -41.84 -7.66
CA GLU A 155 -9.18 -42.30 -8.00
C GLU A 155 -9.12 -43.79 -8.36
N ASP A 156 -9.65 -44.65 -7.48
CA ASP A 156 -9.75 -46.09 -7.68
C ASP A 156 -10.97 -46.43 -8.56
N GLY A 157 -10.71 -46.64 -9.84
CA GLY A 157 -11.68 -47.08 -10.85
C GLY A 157 -12.11 -48.53 -10.64
N ARG A 158 -13.13 -48.72 -9.81
CA ARG A 158 -13.85 -50.00 -9.64
C ARG A 158 -14.56 -50.40 -10.94
N LYS A 159 -13.91 -51.24 -11.77
CA LYS A 159 -14.58 -51.94 -12.89
C LYS A 159 -15.60 -52.95 -12.34
N ARG A 160 -16.86 -52.78 -12.76
CA ARG A 160 -17.97 -53.73 -12.62
C ARG A 160 -18.33 -54.24 -14.03
N HIS A 161 -18.53 -55.55 -14.13
CA HIS A 161 -19.34 -56.31 -15.10
C HIS A 161 -19.03 -56.12 -16.61
N GLU A 162 -18.58 -57.19 -17.27
CA GLU A 162 -19.45 -58.14 -17.99
C GLU A 162 -18.72 -59.48 -18.16
#